data_AF-A5X7N7-F1
#
_entry.id   AF-A5X7N7-F1
#
_cell.length_a   1.000
_cell.length_b   1.000
_cell.length_c   1.000
_cell.angle_alpha   90.00
_cell.angle_beta   90.00
_cell.angle_gamma   90.00
#
_symmetry.space_group_name_H-M   'P 1'
#
loop_
_entity.id
_entity.type
_entity.pdbx_description
1 polymer ?
#
loop_
_entity_poly.entity_id
_entity_poly.type
_entity_poly.pdbx_seq_one_letter_code
_entity_poly.pdbx_strand_id
1 'polypeptide(L)'
;LPHVTALFMLTLPIMLTNTQIYKSKLYPQYVKTTISYAFTISLIPTIMFLYSGQETVISNWHWITIQTLKLSLSFKLDYFSMTFMPVALFVTWSIMEF
;
A
#
# COMPACT_ATOMS: atom_id res chain seq x y z
N LEU A 1 -8.23 2.84 8.09
CA LEU A 1 -9.06 3.19 6.92
C LEU A 1 -8.23 3.66 5.72
N PRO A 2 -7.40 4.71 5.78
CA PRO A 2 -6.63 5.20 4.61
C PRO A 2 -5.48 4.29 4.13
N HIS A 3 -4.91 3.45 5.00
CA HIS A 3 -3.87 2.49 4.61
C HIS A 3 -4.40 1.32 3.77
N VAL A 4 -5.61 0.84 4.11
CA VAL A 4 -6.27 -0.22 3.33
C VAL A 4 -6.61 0.30 1.94
N THR A 5 -6.99 1.58 1.82
CA THR A 5 -7.23 2.20 0.52
C THR A 5 -5.95 2.39 -0.29
N ALA A 6 -4.81 2.68 0.33
CA ALA A 6 -3.51 2.72 -0.37
C ALA A 6 -3.10 1.33 -0.88
N LEU A 7 -3.25 0.28 -0.06
CA LEU A 7 -3.06 -1.11 -0.49
C LEU A 7 -3.98 -1.47 -1.67
N PHE A 8 -5.26 -1.10 -1.59
CA PHE A 8 -6.23 -1.35 -2.66
C PHE A 8 -5.85 -0.61 -3.96
N MET A 9 -5.39 0.64 -3.87
CA MET A 9 -4.92 1.40 -5.03
C MET A 9 -3.66 0.79 -5.67
N LEU A 10 -2.78 0.15 -4.88
CA LEU A 10 -1.63 -0.59 -5.41
C LEU A 10 -2.02 -1.94 -6.05
N THR A 11 -3.17 -2.53 -5.71
CA THR A 11 -3.65 -3.74 -6.40
C THR A 11 -4.13 -3.47 -7.83
N LEU A 12 -4.56 -2.24 -8.13
CA LEU A 12 -5.01 -1.81 -9.46
C LEU A 12 -3.95 -1.95 -10.56
N PRO A 13 -2.72 -1.41 -10.42
CA PRO A 13 -1.67 -1.58 -11.42
C PRO A 13 -1.19 -3.04 -11.51
N ILE A 14 -1.20 -3.79 -10.40
CA ILE A 14 -0.86 -5.22 -10.38
C ILE A 14 -1.89 -6.02 -11.18
N MET A 15 -3.19 -5.78 -11.00
CA MET A 15 -4.23 -6.43 -11.79
C MET A 15 -4.11 -6.08 -13.28
N LEU A 16 -3.71 -4.84 -13.60
CA LEU A 16 -3.49 -4.40 -14.97
C LEU A 16 -2.29 -5.11 -15.65
N THR A 17 -1.26 -5.53 -14.91
CA THR A 17 -0.13 -6.32 -15.48
C THR A 17 -0.60 -7.61 -16.16
N ASN A 18 -1.70 -8.19 -15.68
CA ASN A 18 -2.24 -9.46 -16.18
C ASN A 18 -3.01 -9.29 -17.52
N THR A 19 -3.18 -8.04 -17.97
CA THR A 19 -3.79 -7.69 -19.27
C THR A 19 -2.72 -7.23 -20.25
N GLN A 20 -2.89 -7.48 -21.56
CA GLN A 20 -1.91 -7.13 -22.61
C GLN A 20 -1.56 -5.62 -22.73
N ILE A 21 -2.13 -4.76 -21.88
CA ILE A 21 -1.89 -3.32 -21.78
C ILE A 21 -0.44 -3.00 -21.34
N TYR A 22 0.28 -3.95 -20.73
CA TYR A 22 1.70 -3.80 -20.38
C TYR A 22 2.63 -3.58 -21.59
N LYS A 23 2.18 -3.93 -22.80
CA LYS A 23 2.96 -3.70 -24.05
C LYS A 23 2.88 -2.26 -24.55
N SER A 24 2.02 -1.43 -23.98
CA SER A 24 1.88 -0.04 -24.41
C SER A 24 3.01 0.82 -23.82
N LYS A 25 3.57 1.74 -24.63
CA LYS A 25 4.57 2.75 -24.18
C LYS A 25 4.09 3.61 -23.00
N LEU A 26 2.78 3.64 -22.75
CA LEU A 26 2.14 4.43 -21.69
C LEU A 26 2.13 3.70 -20.34
N TYR A 27 2.42 2.40 -20.30
CA TYR A 27 2.36 1.60 -19.09
C TYR A 27 3.38 2.05 -18.01
N PRO A 28 4.66 2.35 -18.32
CA PRO A 28 5.60 2.87 -17.34
C PRO A 28 5.15 4.21 -16.73
N GLN A 29 4.61 5.11 -17.56
CA GLN A 29 4.08 6.40 -17.11
C GLN A 29 2.89 6.20 -16.15
N TYR A 30 2.00 5.26 -16.45
CA TYR A 30 0.84 4.93 -15.60
C TYR A 30 1.26 4.32 -14.25
N VAL A 31 2.26 3.43 -14.25
CA VAL A 31 2.81 2.87 -13.01
C VAL A 31 3.44 3.98 -12.16
N LYS A 32 4.23 4.87 -12.78
CA LYS A 32 4.85 6.02 -12.09
C LYS A 32 3.80 6.92 -11.43
N THR A 33 2.74 7.30 -12.15
CA THR A 33 1.68 8.15 -11.58
C THR A 33 0.95 7.43 -10.45
N THR A 34 0.68 6.14 -10.61
CA THR A 34 0.01 5.34 -9.56
C THR A 34 0.85 5.27 -8.28
N ILE A 35 2.17 5.10 -8.38
CA ILE A 35 3.08 5.13 -7.22
C ILE A 35 3.07 6.51 -6.56
N SER A 36 3.08 7.60 -7.35
CA SER A 36 3.01 8.96 -6.80
C SER A 36 1.69 9.24 -6.04
N TYR A 37 0.57 8.72 -6.53
CA TYR A 37 -0.72 8.79 -5.82
C TYR A 37 -0.71 7.93 -4.56
N ALA A 38 -0.16 6.71 -4.62
CA ALA A 38 -0.02 5.87 -3.44
C ALA A 38 0.86 6.54 -2.36
N PHE A 39 1.94 7.22 -2.77
CA PHE A 39 2.80 7.99 -1.87
C PHE A 39 2.03 9.12 -1.17
N THR A 40 1.34 9.98 -1.93
CA THR A 40 0.57 11.10 -1.34
C THR A 40 -0.54 10.64 -0.41
N ILE A 41 -1.24 9.54 -0.74
CA ILE A 41 -2.25 8.93 0.14
C ILE A 41 -1.61 8.35 1.41
N SER A 42 -0.42 7.73 1.31
CA SER A 42 0.29 7.17 2.47
C SER A 42 0.81 8.24 3.43
N LEU A 43 1.09 9.44 2.95
CA LEU A 43 1.55 10.58 3.76
C LEU A 43 0.48 11.10 4.72
N ILE A 44 -0.78 11.20 4.29
CA ILE A 44 -1.90 11.70 5.12
C ILE A 44 -1.97 11.00 6.48
N PRO A 45 -2.04 9.66 6.56
CA PRO A 45 -2.10 8.98 7.84
C PRO A 45 -0.77 8.98 8.61
N THR A 46 0.39 9.13 7.96
CA THR A 46 1.65 9.30 8.70
C THR A 46 1.67 10.60 9.48
N ILE A 47 1.19 11.69 8.88
CA ILE A 47 1.06 12.99 9.54
C ILE A 47 0.01 12.91 10.66
N MET A 48 -1.11 12.22 10.40
CA MET A 48 -2.15 12.01 11.41
C MET A 48 -1.64 11.17 12.60
N PHE A 49 -0.81 10.16 12.34
CA PHE A 49 -0.18 9.31 13.35
C PHE A 49 0.84 10.08 14.19
N LEU A 50 1.68 10.93 13.55
CA LEU A 50 2.59 11.83 14.26
C LEU A 50 1.84 12.83 15.15
N TYR A 51 0.66 13.28 14.71
CA TYR A 51 -0.17 14.23 15.46
C TYR A 51 -0.94 13.59 16.62
N SER A 52 -1.57 12.43 16.41
CA SER A 52 -2.41 11.80 17.44
C SER A 52 -1.64 10.88 18.38
N GLY A 53 -0.43 10.46 18.00
CA GLY A 53 0.37 9.48 18.75
C GLY A 53 -0.33 8.12 18.91
N GLN A 54 -1.38 7.84 18.13
CA GLN A 54 -2.19 6.65 18.32
C GLN A 54 -1.46 5.40 17.82
N GLU A 55 -0.92 4.66 18.76
CA GLU A 55 -0.18 3.43 18.51
C GLU A 55 -1.13 2.32 18.05
N THR A 56 -0.97 1.92 16.80
CA THR A 56 -1.46 0.66 16.23
C THR A 56 -2.93 0.66 15.76
N VAL A 57 -3.10 0.55 14.44
CA VAL A 57 -4.37 0.17 13.82
C VAL A 57 -4.22 -1.27 13.35
N ILE A 58 -5.06 -2.16 13.88
CA ILE A 58 -5.08 -3.57 13.49
C ILE A 58 -6.28 -3.80 12.57
N SER A 59 -6.04 -4.20 11.32
CA SER A 59 -7.09 -4.69 10.43
C SER A 59 -7.03 -6.20 10.35
N ASN A 60 -8.02 -6.87 10.94
CA ASN A 60 -8.14 -8.32 10.92
C ASN A 60 -9.09 -8.74 9.81
N TRP A 61 -8.57 -9.46 8.82
CA TRP A 61 -9.38 -10.17 7.84
C TRP A 61 -9.29 -11.66 8.12
N HIS A 62 -10.39 -12.25 8.58
CA HIS A 62 -10.48 -13.71 8.69
C HIS A 62 -10.39 -14.33 7.30
N TRP A 63 -9.35 -15.14 7.06
CA TRP A 63 -9.12 -15.78 5.76
C TRP A 63 -9.83 -17.13 5.71
N ILE A 64 -9.30 -18.15 6.39
CA ILE A 64 -9.83 -19.52 6.35
C ILE A 64 -9.64 -20.16 7.73
N THR A 65 -10.63 -20.92 8.18
CA THR A 65 -10.49 -21.85 9.30
C THR A 65 -10.26 -23.26 8.79
N ILE A 66 -9.15 -23.90 9.18
CA ILE A 66 -8.91 -25.33 8.95
C ILE A 66 -8.96 -26.04 10.29
N GLN A 67 -10.07 -26.74 10.55
CA GLN A 67 -10.34 -27.56 11.73
C GLN A 67 -10.17 -26.82 13.08
N THR A 68 -8.95 -26.66 13.59
CA THR A 68 -8.62 -25.91 14.82
C THR A 68 -7.80 -24.64 14.58
N LEU A 69 -7.22 -24.46 13.38
CA LEU A 69 -6.40 -23.30 13.01
C LEU A 69 -7.26 -22.24 12.32
N LYS A 70 -7.34 -21.05 12.92
CA LYS A 70 -7.95 -19.86 12.30
C LYS A 70 -6.84 -19.02 11.66
N LEU A 71 -6.73 -19.06 10.33
CA LEU A 71 -5.84 -18.15 9.60
C LEU A 71 -6.58 -16.82 9.41
N SER A 72 -6.08 -15.78 10.08
CA SER A 72 -6.49 -14.40 9.87
C SER A 72 -5.32 -13.58 9.34
N LEU A 73 -5.59 -12.84 8.28
CA LEU A 73 -4.69 -11.85 7.74
C LEU A 73 -4.85 -10.57 8.57
N SER A 74 -3.93 -10.33 9.48
CA SER A 74 -3.94 -9.18 10.38
C SER A 74 -2.84 -8.20 9.99
N PHE A 75 -3.22 -7.03 9.48
CA PHE A 75 -2.24 -5.96 9.29
C PHE A 75 -2.16 -5.14 10.56
N LYS A 76 -1.00 -5.20 11.20
CA LYS A 76 -0.66 -4.41 12.37
C LYS A 76 0.15 -3.20 11.94
N LEU A 77 -0.47 -2.02 11.97
CA LEU A 77 0.17 -0.77 11.55
C LEU A 77 0.82 -0.07 12.74
N ASP A 78 2.02 -0.54 13.11
CA ASP A 78 2.85 0.02 14.18
C ASP A 78 3.71 1.20 13.67
N TYR A 79 4.33 1.94 14.59
CA TYR A 79 5.24 3.05 14.30
C TYR A 79 6.21 2.75 13.14
N PHE A 80 6.90 1.61 13.21
CA PHE A 80 7.86 1.19 12.19
C PHE A 80 7.24 1.06 10.80
N SER A 81 6.04 0.45 10.72
CA SER A 81 5.34 0.30 9.44
C SER A 81 4.86 1.64 8.91
N MET A 82 4.39 2.54 9.81
CA MET A 82 3.92 3.87 9.44
C MET A 82 5.05 4.72 8.88
N THR A 83 6.24 4.69 9.48
CA THR A 83 7.39 5.45 8.98
C THR A 83 7.99 4.83 7.72
N PHE A 84 8.00 3.50 7.63
CA PHE A 84 8.66 2.79 6.52
C PHE A 84 7.86 2.87 5.20
N MET A 85 6.53 2.76 5.25
CA MET A 85 5.67 2.73 4.06
C MET A 85 5.85 3.94 3.11
N PRO A 86 5.79 5.22 3.57
CA PRO A 86 6.00 6.37 2.70
C PRO A 86 7.43 6.46 2.18
N VAL A 87 8.43 6.07 2.97
CA VAL A 87 9.85 6.05 2.55
C VAL A 87 10.05 5.03 1.42
N ALA A 88 9.48 3.83 1.55
CA ALA A 88 9.57 2.81 0.52
C ALA A 88 8.86 3.24 -0.78
N LEU A 89 7.68 3.88 -0.68
CA LEU A 89 6.97 4.41 -1.85
C LEU A 89 7.71 5.58 -2.51
N PHE A 90 8.37 6.42 -1.73
CA PHE A 90 9.21 7.50 -2.25
C PHE A 90 10.41 6.95 -3.04
N VAL A 91 11.13 5.99 -2.45
CA VAL A 91 12.30 5.37 -3.12
C VAL A 91 11.88 4.62 -4.38
N THR A 92 10.77 3.88 -4.37
CA THR A 92 10.28 3.18 -5.57
C THR A 92 9.84 4.14 -6.67
N TRP A 93 9.23 5.27 -6.32
CA TRP A 93 8.93 6.33 -7.28
C TRP A 93 10.20 6.90 -7.92
N SER A 94 11.23 7.19 -7.11
CA SER A 94 12.53 7.67 -7.62
C SER A 94 13.22 6.64 -8.52
N ILE A 95 13.21 5.36 -8.17
CA ILE A 95 13.79 4.29 -9.00
C ILE A 95 13.03 4.12 -10.33
N MET A 96 11.71 4.32 -10.35
CA MET A 96 10.93 4.21 -11.59
C MET A 96 11.04 5.46 -12.48
N GLU A 97 11.47 6.59 -11.92
CA GLU A 97 11.71 7.82 -12.65
C GLU A 97 13.09 7.89 -13.32
N PHE A 98 14.09 7.30 -12.67
CA PHE A 98 15.47 7.19 -13.17
C PHE A 98 15.69 5.94 -14.03
#